data_AF-A0A8T6IMB0-F1
#
_entry.id   AF-A0A8T6IMB0-F1
#
_cell.length_a   1.000
_cell.length_b   1.000
_cell.length_c   1.000
_cell.angle_alpha   90.00
_cell.angle_beta   90.00
_cell.angle_gamma   90.00
#
_symmetry.space_group_name_H-M   'P 1'
#
loop_
_entity.id
_entity.type
_entity.pdbx_description
1 polymer ?
#
loop_
_entity_poly.entity_id
_entity_poly.type
_entity_poly.pdbx_seq_one_letter_code
_entity_poly.pdbx_strand_id
1 'polypeptide(L)' 'MAIEHGRLGKHGVLVSNLCLGTMNFGPYTSKEDSFALMDR' A
#
# COMPACT_ATOMS: atom_id res chain seq x y z
N MET A 1 -14.97 -1.27 3.57
CA MET A 1 -14.58 -2.69 3.45
C MET A 1 -13.59 -2.98 4.57
N ALA A 2 -13.65 -4.17 5.18
CA ALA A 2 -12.64 -4.59 6.14
C ALA A 2 -11.33 -4.95 5.41
N ILE A 3 -10.20 -4.84 6.12
CA ILE A 3 -8.92 -5.34 5.62
C ILE A 3 -8.95 -6.88 5.70
N GLU A 4 -8.73 -7.52 4.57
CA GLU A 4 -8.69 -8.98 4.45
C GLU A 4 -7.35 -9.43 3.89
N HIS A 5 -6.91 -10.64 4.22
CA HIS A 5 -5.64 -11.18 3.74
C HIS A 5 -5.87 -12.45 2.91
N GLY A 6 -5.15 -12.59 1.80
CA GLY A 6 -5.23 -13.72 0.90
C GLY A 6 -3.87 -14.11 0.34
N ARG A 7 -3.79 -15.28 -0.31
CA ARG A 7 -2.55 -15.73 -0.95
C ARG A 7 -2.35 -15.04 -2.30
N LEU A 8 -1.15 -14.55 -2.56
CA LEU A 8 -0.79 -13.99 -3.86
C LEU A 8 -0.51 -15.12 -4.87
N GLY A 9 -1.49 -15.39 -5.74
CA GLY A 9 -1.39 -16.43 -6.76
C GLY A 9 -1.21 -17.82 -6.16
N LYS A 10 -0.33 -18.63 -6.77
CA LYS A 10 0.00 -19.99 -6.30
C LYS A 10 1.16 -20.02 -5.29
N HIS A 11 1.63 -18.86 -4.84
CA HIS A 11 2.74 -18.75 -3.91
C HIS A 11 2.26 -18.76 -2.45
N GLY A 12 3.20 -18.95 -1.52
CA GLY A 12 2.91 -19.00 -0.08
C GLY A 12 2.69 -17.64 0.58
N VAL A 13 2.86 -16.52 -0.15
CA VAL A 13 2.83 -15.17 0.40
C VAL A 13 1.39 -14.74 0.69
N LEU A 14 1.14 -14.28 1.92
CA LEU A 14 -0.11 -13.64 2.32
C LEU A 14 0.01 -12.12 2.14
N VAL A 15 -0.97 -11.52 1.48
CA VAL A 15 -1.05 -10.07 1.23
C VAL A 15 -2.43 -9.55 1.60
N SER A 16 -2.55 -8.25 1.90
CA SER A 16 -3.85 -7.62 2.11
C SER A 16 -4.61 -7.45 0.79
N ASN A 17 -5.92 -7.24 0.87
CA ASN A 17 -6.79 -6.90 -0.25
C ASN A 17 -6.69 -5.42 -0.69
N LEU A 18 -5.80 -4.65 -0.07
CA LEU A 18 -5.55 -3.24 -0.37
C LEU A 18 -4.14 -3.06 -0.92
N CYS A 19 -3.95 -2.02 -1.73
CA CYS A 19 -2.64 -1.66 -2.27
C CYS A 19 -2.48 -0.13 -2.22
N LEU A 20 -1.32 0.33 -1.77
CA LEU A 20 -0.92 1.73 -1.83
C LEU A 20 0.19 1.88 -2.88
N GLY A 21 -0.12 2.57 -3.99
CA GLY A 21 0.88 2.95 -4.98
C GLY A 21 1.63 4.22 -4.56
N THR A 22 2.94 4.25 -4.80
CA THR A 22 3.81 5.38 -4.39
C THR A 22 4.37 6.17 -5.57
N MET A 23 3.77 6.04 -6.76
CA MET A 23 4.28 6.63 -8.02
C MET A 23 4.45 8.16 -7.98
N ASN A 24 3.70 8.84 -7.10
CA ASN A 24 3.70 10.31 -6.97
C ASN A 24 4.54 10.82 -5.79
N PHE A 25 5.03 9.93 -4.93
CA PHE A 25 5.79 10.30 -3.73
C PHE A 25 7.16 10.85 -4.13
N GLY A 26 7.46 12.09 -3.73
CA GLY A 26 8.65 12.84 -4.13
C GLY A 26 8.35 13.92 -5.19
N PRO A 27 8.08 13.58 -6.46
CA PRO A 27 7.89 14.57 -7.52
C PRO A 27 6.63 15.43 -7.36
N TYR A 28 5.54 14.84 -6.86
CA TYR A 28 4.22 15.50 -6.78
C TYR A 28 3.64 15.52 -5.36
N THR A 29 4.11 14.65 -4.48
CA THR A 29 3.69 14.57 -3.09
C THR A 29 4.92 14.74 -2.20
N SER A 30 4.85 15.67 -1.25
CA SER A 30 5.97 15.95 -0.34
C SER A 30 6.35 14.71 0.46
N LYS A 31 7.56 14.71 1.03
CA LYS A 31 8.02 13.58 1.85
C LYS A 31 7.06 13.39 3.03
N GLU A 32 6.78 14.48 3.75
CA GLU A 32 5.92 14.51 4.93
C GLU A 32 4.52 13.98 4.61
N ASP A 33 3.91 14.45 3.52
CA ASP A 33 2.58 13.98 3.10
C ASP A 33 2.59 12.52 2.65
N SER A 34 3.67 12.07 1.99
CA SER A 34 3.82 10.68 1.57
C SER A 34 3.84 9.73 2.77
N PHE A 35 4.54 10.09 3.84
CA PHE A 35 4.53 9.33 5.09
C PHE A 35 3.17 9.38 5.79
N ALA A 36 2.55 10.55 5.85
CA ALA A 36 1.19 10.68 6.40
C ALA A 36 0.15 9.84 5.64
N LEU A 37 0.34 9.60 4.33
CA LEU A 37 -0.50 8.69 3.54
C LEU A 37 -0.21 7.20 3.82
N MET A 38 1.06 6.83 4.06
CA MET A 38 1.45 5.46 4.39
C MET A 38 0.95 5.01 5.78
N ASP A 39 0.79 5.95 6.71
CA ASP A 39 0.38 5.68 8.09
C ASP A 39 -1.14 5.44 8.27
N ARG A 40 -1.93 5.53 7.19
CA ARG A 40 -3.41 5.37 7.22
C ARG A 40 -3.83 3.94 6.89
#